data_AF-I3D1W6-F1
#
_entry.id   AF-I3D1W6-F1
#
_cell.length_a   1.000
_cell.length_b   1.000
_cell.length_c   1.000
_cell.angle_alpha   90.00
_cell.angle_beta   90.00
_cell.angle_gamma   90.00
#
_symmetry.space_group_name_H-M   'P 1'
#
loop_
_entity.id
_entity.type
_entity.pdbx_description
1 polymer ?
#
loop_
_entity_poly.entity_id
_entity_poly.type
_entity_poly.pdbx_seq_one_letter_code
_entity_poly.pdbx_strand_id
1 'polypeptide(L)'
;MEKTTVLAITKNGIKIGQNLKKLFPDWNIFCPSKLSNDDNEIIWYSEPTSEKIVELFKNSNALICIFSLGAVIRLIAPHLKDKKTDPAVIVIDDKTNFVISVLSGHIGGANQLTQEIAEKLGSLPVITTAADVNNTIAVDLVGREFNWKIDDDSIVTKISAHMVNEEP
;
A
#
# COMPACT_ATOMS: atom_id res chain seq x y z
N MET A 1 -11.27 11.81 3.77
CA MET A 1 -10.96 10.38 3.99
C MET A 1 -10.07 9.94 2.86
N GLU A 2 -8.92 9.35 3.16
CA GLU A 2 -7.98 8.88 2.14
C GLU A 2 -8.62 7.73 1.34
N LYS A 3 -8.52 7.78 0.02
CA LYS A 3 -9.17 6.82 -0.88
C LYS A 3 -8.31 5.56 -0.99
N THR A 4 -8.70 4.51 -0.28
CA THR A 4 -8.04 3.20 -0.31
C THR A 4 -8.79 2.24 -1.22
N THR A 5 -8.07 1.59 -2.14
CA THR A 5 -8.64 0.63 -3.09
C THR A 5 -7.94 -0.72 -2.98
N VAL A 6 -8.72 -1.79 -3.17
CA VAL A 6 -8.24 -3.17 -3.17
C VAL A 6 -8.48 -3.76 -4.56
N LEU A 7 -7.46 -4.37 -5.15
CA LEU A 7 -7.54 -5.05 -6.44
C LEU A 7 -7.27 -6.55 -6.26
N ALA A 8 -8.28 -7.38 -6.52
CA ALA A 8 -8.17 -8.84 -6.46
C ALA A 8 -8.53 -9.47 -7.81
N ILE A 9 -7.75 -10.48 -8.24
CA ILE A 9 -7.87 -11.06 -9.59
C ILE A 9 -8.08 -12.59 -9.60
N THR A 10 -8.21 -13.20 -8.43
CA THR A 10 -8.45 -14.64 -8.24
C THR A 10 -9.72 -14.83 -7.41
N LYS A 11 -10.33 -16.03 -7.48
CA LYS A 11 -11.51 -16.37 -6.66
C LYS A 11 -11.20 -16.30 -5.16
N ASN A 12 -9.98 -16.63 -4.77
CA ASN A 12 -9.57 -16.60 -3.37
C ASN A 12 -9.22 -15.18 -2.92
N GLY A 13 -8.55 -14.40 -3.76
CA GLY A 13 -8.34 -12.97 -3.55
C GLY A 13 -9.64 -12.19 -3.39
N ILE A 14 -10.71 -12.56 -4.11
CA ILE A 14 -12.06 -11.99 -3.90
C ILE A 14 -12.53 -12.20 -2.46
N LYS A 15 -12.38 -13.41 -1.90
CA LYS A 15 -12.75 -13.70 -0.50
C LYS A 15 -11.94 -12.87 0.48
N ILE A 16 -10.65 -12.68 0.21
CA ILE A 16 -9.78 -11.81 1.02
C ILE A 16 -10.25 -10.35 0.92
N GLY A 17 -10.57 -9.88 -0.28
CA GLY A 17 -11.13 -8.53 -0.51
C GLY A 17 -12.45 -8.31 0.23
N GLN A 18 -13.36 -9.30 0.23
CA GLN A 18 -14.60 -9.26 1.01
C GLN A 18 -14.32 -9.21 2.52
N ASN A 19 -13.33 -9.96 3.02
CA ASN A 19 -12.93 -9.88 4.41
C ASN A 19 -12.38 -8.48 4.77
N LEU A 20 -11.52 -7.93 3.91
CA LEU A 20 -11.01 -6.56 4.05
C LEU A 20 -12.14 -5.53 4.04
N LYS A 21 -13.15 -5.68 3.18
CA LYS A 21 -14.32 -4.80 3.16
C LYS A 21 -15.08 -4.80 4.49
N LYS A 22 -15.20 -5.95 5.17
CA LYS A 22 -15.81 -6.03 6.50
C LYS A 22 -14.97 -5.35 7.58
N LEU A 23 -13.65 -5.51 7.51
CA LEU A 23 -12.71 -4.90 8.45
C LEU A 23 -12.54 -3.39 8.22
N PHE A 24 -12.69 -2.96 6.97
CA PHE A 24 -12.53 -1.60 6.48
C PHE A 24 -13.71 -1.22 5.56
N PRO A 25 -14.88 -0.87 6.13
CA PRO A 25 -16.13 -0.65 5.37
C PRO A 25 -16.02 0.43 4.28
N ASP A 26 -15.13 1.40 4.47
CA ASP A 26 -14.93 2.53 3.58
C ASP A 26 -14.07 2.23 2.35
N TRP A 27 -13.44 1.05 2.27
CA TRP A 27 -12.56 0.70 1.16
C TRP A 27 -13.33 0.23 -0.06
N ASN A 28 -12.82 0.54 -1.25
CA ASN A 28 -13.42 0.08 -2.50
C ASN A 28 -12.70 -1.18 -2.99
N ILE A 29 -13.45 -2.27 -3.21
CA ILE A 29 -12.91 -3.54 -3.70
C ILE A 29 -13.20 -3.68 -5.19
N PHE A 30 -12.18 -3.90 -5.99
CA PHE A 30 -12.26 -4.06 -7.45
C PHE A 30 -11.89 -5.48 -7.85
N CYS A 31 -12.75 -6.11 -8.65
CA CYS A 31 -12.55 -7.48 -9.13
C CYS A 31 -13.00 -7.66 -10.59
N PRO A 32 -12.35 -8.54 -11.39
CA PRO A 32 -12.78 -8.83 -12.75
C PRO A 32 -14.20 -9.41 -12.80
N SER A 33 -15.07 -8.86 -13.65
CA SER A 33 -16.46 -9.29 -13.82
C SER A 33 -16.61 -10.75 -14.26
N LYS A 34 -15.60 -11.30 -14.94
CA LYS A 34 -15.53 -12.75 -15.28
C LYS A 34 -15.51 -13.68 -14.06
N LEU A 35 -15.23 -13.15 -12.87
CA LEU A 35 -15.24 -13.87 -11.59
C LEU A 35 -16.41 -13.43 -10.69
N SER A 36 -17.39 -12.68 -11.23
CA SER A 36 -18.54 -12.18 -10.47
C SER A 36 -19.25 -13.29 -9.73
N ASN A 37 -19.60 -12.99 -8.48
CA ASN A 37 -20.51 -13.75 -7.64
C ASN A 37 -21.75 -12.92 -7.25
N ASP A 38 -22.00 -11.81 -7.98
CA ASP A 38 -23.09 -10.85 -7.77
C ASP A 38 -23.10 -10.20 -6.38
N ASP A 39 -21.93 -10.10 -5.75
CA ASP A 39 -21.74 -9.31 -4.54
C ASP A 39 -21.81 -7.80 -4.86
N ASN A 40 -22.76 -7.10 -4.23
CA ASN A 40 -23.00 -5.68 -4.42
C ASN A 40 -21.98 -4.78 -3.69
N GLU A 41 -21.18 -5.33 -2.77
CA GLU A 41 -20.10 -4.59 -2.09
C GLU A 41 -18.82 -4.52 -2.93
N ILE A 42 -18.76 -5.28 -4.03
CA ILE A 42 -17.64 -5.33 -4.96
C ILE A 42 -17.94 -4.52 -6.22
N ILE A 43 -16.95 -3.73 -6.65
CA ILE A 43 -16.97 -3.02 -7.92
C ILE A 43 -16.40 -3.96 -8.99
N TRP A 44 -17.30 -4.55 -9.78
CA TRP A 44 -16.94 -5.43 -10.89
C TRP A 44 -16.51 -4.64 -12.11
N TYR A 45 -15.37 -5.01 -12.68
CA TYR A 45 -14.78 -4.31 -13.82
C TYR A 45 -14.53 -5.23 -15.00
N SER A 46 -14.60 -4.70 -16.23
CA SER A 46 -14.51 -5.49 -17.47
C SER A 46 -13.25 -5.23 -18.28
N GLU A 47 -12.53 -4.13 -18.04
CA GLU A 47 -11.31 -3.82 -18.78
C GLU A 47 -10.13 -4.69 -18.33
N PRO A 48 -9.03 -4.75 -19.11
CA PRO A 48 -7.86 -5.52 -18.73
C PRO A 48 -7.32 -5.11 -17.36
N THR A 49 -6.87 -6.08 -16.56
CA THR A 49 -6.29 -5.81 -15.23
C THR A 49 -5.08 -4.87 -15.31
N SER A 50 -4.32 -4.95 -16.40
CA SER A 50 -3.20 -4.05 -16.69
C SER A 50 -3.62 -2.59 -16.83
N GLU A 51 -4.84 -2.31 -17.30
CA GLU A 51 -5.38 -0.96 -17.39
C GLU A 51 -5.99 -0.53 -16.05
N LYS A 52 -6.78 -1.41 -15.42
CA LYS A 52 -7.43 -1.11 -14.13
C LYS A 52 -6.42 -0.77 -13.04
N ILE A 53 -5.33 -1.52 -12.91
CA ILE A 53 -4.32 -1.23 -11.88
C ILE A 53 -3.70 0.16 -12.07
N VAL A 54 -3.48 0.59 -13.32
CA VAL A 54 -2.90 1.90 -13.63
C VAL A 54 -3.88 3.03 -13.31
N GLU A 55 -5.17 2.82 -13.61
CA GLU A 55 -6.23 3.74 -13.20
C GLU A 55 -6.28 3.87 -11.67
N LEU A 56 -6.29 2.75 -10.94
CA LEU A 56 -6.36 2.75 -9.48
C LEU A 56 -5.11 3.37 -8.85
N PHE A 57 -3.92 3.07 -9.37
CA PHE A 57 -2.66 3.65 -8.94
C PHE A 57 -2.68 5.19 -9.02
N LYS A 58 -3.24 5.75 -10.10
CA LYS A 58 -3.31 7.21 -10.29
C LYS A 58 -4.37 7.90 -9.43
N ASN A 59 -5.40 7.16 -9.01
CA ASN A 59 -6.62 7.73 -8.43
C ASN A 59 -6.89 7.29 -6.98
N SER A 60 -5.90 6.71 -6.29
CA SER A 60 -6.01 6.24 -4.90
C SER A 60 -4.89 6.84 -4.06
N ASN A 61 -5.10 6.95 -2.75
CA ASN A 61 -4.04 7.24 -1.79
C ASN A 61 -3.29 5.95 -1.41
N ALA A 62 -4.01 4.83 -1.34
CA ALA A 62 -3.45 3.51 -1.11
C ALA A 62 -4.08 2.48 -2.04
N LEU A 63 -3.24 1.58 -2.59
CA LEU A 63 -3.62 0.49 -3.47
C LEU A 63 -3.12 -0.84 -2.88
N ILE A 64 -4.07 -1.70 -2.50
CA ILE A 64 -3.82 -3.05 -1.99
C ILE A 64 -4.02 -4.03 -3.15
N CYS A 65 -2.99 -4.78 -3.49
CA CYS A 65 -3.02 -5.77 -4.57
C CYS A 65 -3.00 -7.19 -4.00
N ILE A 66 -4.01 -8.01 -4.32
CA ILE A 66 -4.12 -9.41 -3.87
C ILE A 66 -3.76 -10.34 -5.03
N PHE A 67 -2.47 -10.32 -5.41
CA PHE A 67 -1.84 -11.17 -6.42
C PHE A 67 -0.31 -11.00 -6.38
N SER A 68 0.42 -11.66 -7.29
CA SER A 68 1.88 -11.74 -7.21
C SER A 68 2.57 -10.38 -7.25
N LEU A 69 3.47 -10.15 -6.28
CA LEU A 69 4.29 -8.94 -6.17
C LEU A 69 5.01 -8.61 -7.48
N GLY A 70 5.62 -9.61 -8.13
CA GLY A 70 6.32 -9.41 -9.40
C GLY A 70 5.43 -8.94 -10.55
N ALA A 71 4.13 -9.30 -10.56
CA ALA A 71 3.20 -8.77 -11.55
C ALA A 71 2.83 -7.32 -11.22
N VAL A 72 2.56 -7.01 -9.96
CA VAL A 72 2.27 -5.63 -9.49
C VAL A 72 3.39 -4.69 -9.91
N ILE A 73 4.65 -5.04 -9.59
CA ILE A 73 5.82 -4.21 -9.93
C ILE A 73 5.92 -3.96 -11.43
N ARG A 74 5.79 -4.99 -12.27
CA ARG A 74 5.88 -4.82 -13.74
C ARG A 74 4.80 -3.90 -14.30
N LEU A 75 3.60 -3.93 -13.71
CA LEU A 75 2.46 -3.12 -14.16
C LEU A 75 2.56 -1.66 -13.71
N ILE A 76 3.07 -1.40 -12.49
CA ILE A 76 3.18 -0.04 -11.97
C ILE A 76 4.49 0.67 -12.34
N ALA A 77 5.58 -0.09 -12.60
CA ALA A 77 6.91 0.47 -12.85
C ALA A 77 6.97 1.60 -13.89
N PRO A 78 6.26 1.53 -15.04
CA PRO A 78 6.27 2.62 -16.04
C PRO A 78 5.58 3.92 -15.57
N HIS A 79 4.91 3.89 -14.41
CA HIS A 79 4.09 4.99 -13.90
C HIS A 79 4.59 5.56 -12.58
N LEU A 80 5.67 5.02 -12.03
CA LEU A 80 6.32 5.54 -10.82
C LEU A 80 6.89 6.93 -11.09
N LYS A 81 6.71 7.84 -10.15
CA LYS A 81 7.26 9.20 -10.20
C LYS A 81 8.22 9.43 -9.06
N ASP A 82 7.70 9.47 -7.84
CA ASP A 82 8.47 9.71 -6.63
C ASP A 82 7.69 9.31 -5.37
N LYS A 83 8.42 9.04 -4.29
CA LYS A 83 7.88 8.57 -2.99
C LYS A 83 6.95 9.57 -2.28
N LYS A 84 6.86 10.83 -2.72
CA LYS A 84 5.98 11.85 -2.12
C LYS A 84 4.64 11.92 -2.83
N THR A 85 4.60 11.57 -4.12
CA THR A 85 3.39 11.68 -4.95
C THR A 85 2.77 10.33 -5.30
N ASP A 86 3.57 9.27 -5.38
CA ASP A 86 3.07 7.92 -5.66
C ASP A 86 2.26 7.39 -4.46
N PRO A 87 1.15 6.68 -4.70
CA PRO A 87 0.32 6.12 -3.62
C PRO A 87 1.08 5.09 -2.79
N ALA A 88 0.59 4.82 -1.59
CA ALA A 88 0.96 3.61 -0.87
C ALA A 88 0.58 2.37 -1.69
N VAL A 89 1.52 1.45 -1.88
CA VAL A 89 1.23 0.15 -2.52
C VAL A 89 1.55 -0.96 -1.54
N ILE A 90 0.56 -1.82 -1.30
CA ILE A 90 0.66 -3.00 -0.43
C ILE A 90 0.30 -4.23 -1.26
N VAL A 91 1.02 -5.33 -1.05
CA VAL A 91 0.71 -6.63 -1.68
C VAL A 91 0.39 -7.65 -0.61
N ILE A 92 -0.70 -8.40 -0.82
CA ILE A 92 -1.10 -9.51 0.04
C ILE A 92 -1.07 -10.79 -0.81
N ASP A 93 -0.41 -11.84 -0.34
CA ASP A 93 -0.41 -13.12 -1.05
C ASP A 93 -1.78 -13.80 -0.96
N ASP A 94 -2.05 -14.71 -1.89
CA ASP A 94 -3.37 -15.36 -2.01
C ASP A 94 -3.74 -16.22 -0.78
N LYS A 95 -2.81 -16.48 0.15
CA LYS A 95 -3.08 -17.19 1.41
C LYS A 95 -2.99 -16.31 2.66
N THR A 96 -2.88 -14.99 2.50
CA THR A 96 -2.74 -14.02 3.60
C THR A 96 -1.62 -14.41 4.58
N ASN A 97 -0.53 -14.98 4.10
CA ASN A 97 0.65 -15.25 4.93
C ASN A 97 1.41 -13.95 5.19
N PHE A 98 1.51 -13.10 4.16
CA PHE A 98 2.30 -11.89 4.16
C PHE A 98 1.47 -10.70 3.70
N VAL A 99 1.66 -9.57 4.38
CA VAL A 99 1.23 -8.25 3.94
C VAL A 99 2.50 -7.44 3.73
N ILE A 100 2.78 -7.06 2.50
CA ILE A 100 4.09 -6.55 2.08
C ILE A 100 3.95 -5.08 1.72
N SER A 101 4.70 -4.21 2.41
CA SER A 101 4.83 -2.81 2.02
C SER A 101 5.73 -2.71 0.79
N VAL A 102 5.23 -2.15 -0.31
CA VAL A 102 5.92 -2.15 -1.62
C VAL A 102 6.40 -0.76 -2.02
N LEU A 103 5.56 0.26 -1.87
CA LEU A 103 5.84 1.62 -2.33
C LEU A 103 5.32 2.65 -1.33
N SER A 104 6.03 3.77 -1.21
CA SER A 104 5.66 4.92 -0.37
C SER A 104 5.47 4.55 1.13
N GLY A 105 6.46 3.85 1.67
CA GLY A 105 6.49 3.32 3.05
C GLY A 105 6.18 4.32 4.17
N HIS A 106 7.00 5.37 4.30
CA HIS A 106 6.87 6.36 5.38
C HIS A 106 5.81 7.43 5.08
N ILE A 107 6.14 8.42 4.25
CA ILE A 107 5.27 9.58 3.97
C ILE A 107 3.90 9.12 3.43
N GLY A 108 3.92 8.21 2.45
CA GLY A 108 2.69 7.66 1.86
C GLY A 108 1.93 6.68 2.75
N GLY A 109 2.48 6.27 3.91
CA GLY A 109 1.78 5.48 4.91
C GLY A 109 1.71 3.97 4.63
N ALA A 110 2.41 3.44 3.63
CA ALA A 110 2.32 2.01 3.31
C ALA A 110 2.84 1.11 4.45
N ASN A 111 3.82 1.55 5.23
CA ASN A 111 4.36 0.77 6.36
C ASN A 111 3.34 0.66 7.50
N GLN A 112 2.74 1.79 7.90
CA GLN A 112 1.69 1.81 8.92
C GLN A 112 0.47 0.97 8.48
N LEU A 113 0.02 1.17 7.25
CA LEU A 113 -1.14 0.44 6.72
C LEU A 113 -0.85 -1.07 6.59
N THR A 114 0.38 -1.45 6.26
CA THR A 114 0.82 -2.86 6.23
C THR A 114 0.70 -3.50 7.62
N GLN A 115 1.14 -2.81 8.68
CA GLN A 115 1.01 -3.31 10.05
C GLN A 115 -0.46 -3.47 10.45
N GLU A 116 -1.29 -2.45 10.19
CA GLU A 116 -2.72 -2.48 10.54
C GLU A 116 -3.47 -3.62 9.84
N ILE A 117 -3.23 -3.79 8.53
CA ILE A 117 -3.83 -4.89 7.76
C ILE A 117 -3.35 -6.24 8.32
N ALA A 118 -2.05 -6.39 8.56
CA ALA A 118 -1.49 -7.65 9.02
C ALA A 118 -2.04 -8.06 10.40
N GLU A 119 -2.18 -7.10 11.32
CA GLU A 119 -2.79 -7.33 12.63
C GLU A 119 -4.23 -7.84 12.51
N LYS A 120 -5.06 -7.17 11.70
CA LYS A 120 -6.47 -7.57 11.52
C LYS A 120 -6.65 -8.88 10.76
N LEU A 121 -5.71 -9.25 9.87
CA LEU A 121 -5.75 -10.50 9.11
C LEU A 121 -5.03 -11.66 9.81
N GLY A 122 -4.26 -11.41 10.88
CA GLY A 122 -3.39 -12.42 11.48
C GLY A 122 -2.23 -12.84 10.57
N SER A 123 -1.78 -11.93 9.70
CA SER A 123 -0.69 -12.15 8.74
C SER A 123 0.65 -11.63 9.26
N LEU A 124 1.75 -12.02 8.61
CA LEU A 124 3.06 -11.44 8.90
C LEU A 124 3.27 -10.14 8.09
N PRO A 125 3.48 -8.97 8.73
CA PRO A 125 3.87 -7.76 8.01
C PRO A 125 5.32 -7.89 7.51
N VAL A 126 5.56 -7.52 6.25
CA VAL A 126 6.89 -7.47 5.64
C VAL A 126 7.21 -6.02 5.30
N ILE A 127 8.02 -5.39 6.16
CA ILE A 127 8.51 -4.01 6.03
C ILE A 127 10.03 -4.07 6.03
N THR A 128 10.64 -3.49 5.00
CA THR A 128 12.09 -3.59 4.76
C THR A 128 12.82 -2.24 4.85
N THR A 129 12.08 -1.16 5.12
CA THR A 129 12.67 0.18 5.15
C THR A 129 13.60 0.29 6.37
N ALA A 130 14.85 0.71 6.12
CA ALA A 130 15.91 0.64 7.13
C ALA A 130 15.58 1.40 8.42
N ALA A 131 14.93 2.56 8.32
CA ALA A 131 14.54 3.35 9.49
C ALA A 131 13.53 2.62 10.39
N ASP A 132 12.52 1.97 9.79
CA ASP A 132 11.55 1.13 10.52
C ASP A 132 12.21 -0.11 11.12
N VAL A 133 13.07 -0.80 10.36
CA VAL A 133 13.75 -2.01 10.84
C VAL A 133 14.68 -1.69 12.02
N ASN A 134 15.36 -0.54 11.97
CA ASN A 134 16.27 -0.09 13.02
C ASN A 134 15.55 0.67 14.15
N ASN A 135 14.23 0.85 14.11
CA ASN A 135 13.45 1.67 15.06
C ASN A 135 14.03 3.08 15.28
N THR A 136 14.62 3.65 14.23
CA THR A 136 15.17 5.01 14.26
C THR A 136 14.08 6.04 13.97
N ILE A 137 14.28 7.28 14.39
CA ILE A 137 13.35 8.36 14.08
C ILE A 137 13.30 8.57 12.55
N ALA A 138 12.11 8.36 11.97
CA ALA A 138 11.83 8.71 10.58
C ALA A 138 11.80 10.24 10.46
N VAL A 139 12.94 10.84 10.08
CA VAL A 139 13.16 12.30 10.01
C VAL A 139 12.09 13.00 9.16
N ASP A 140 11.64 12.34 8.08
CA ASP A 140 10.60 12.83 7.17
C ASP A 140 9.19 12.83 7.77
N LEU A 141 8.98 12.17 8.92
CA LEU A 141 7.71 12.11 9.64
C LEU A 141 7.72 12.90 10.96
N VAL A 142 8.85 13.49 11.35
CA VAL A 142 8.99 14.22 12.62
C VAL A 142 7.96 15.36 12.70
N GLY A 143 7.19 15.37 13.78
CA GLY A 143 6.19 16.41 14.03
C GLY A 143 4.88 16.27 13.26
N ARG A 144 4.72 15.22 12.42
CA ARG A 144 3.47 15.00 11.65
C ARG A 144 2.24 14.90 12.56
N GLU A 145 2.35 14.26 13.73
CA GLU A 145 1.28 14.16 14.72
C GLU A 145 0.85 15.51 15.32
N PHE A 146 1.74 16.50 15.29
CA PHE A 146 1.48 17.89 15.70
C PHE A 146 1.12 18.79 14.51
N ASN A 147 0.89 18.20 13.34
CA ASN A 147 0.61 18.90 12.09
C ASN A 147 1.74 19.85 11.63
N TRP A 148 2.98 19.55 12.05
CA TRP A 148 4.16 20.30 11.59
C TRP A 148 4.50 19.95 10.14
N LYS A 149 5.17 20.89 9.48
CA LYS A 149 5.72 20.71 8.13
C LYS A 149 7.19 21.07 8.15
N ILE A 150 7.96 20.32 7.38
CA ILE A 150 9.37 20.62 7.15
C ILE A 150 9.42 21.78 6.16
N ASP A 151 10.01 22.91 6.58
CA ASP A 151 10.13 24.12 5.74
C ASP A 151 11.16 23.93 4.59
N ASP A 152 12.28 23.24 4.86
CA ASP A 152 13.30 22.90 3.87
C ASP A 152 13.64 21.39 3.94
N ASP A 153 13.29 20.67 2.87
CA ASP A 153 13.49 19.22 2.79
C ASP A 153 14.82 18.80 2.13
N SER A 154 15.67 19.76 1.75
CA SER A 154 16.91 19.51 1.02
C SER A 154 17.89 18.63 1.78
N ILE A 155 17.91 18.71 3.11
CA ILE A 155 18.81 17.95 3.99
C ILE A 155 18.18 16.70 4.61
N VAL A 156 16.87 16.50 4.47
CA VAL A 156 16.14 15.39 5.13
C VAL A 156 16.75 14.05 4.77
N THR A 157 17.03 13.82 3.48
CA THR A 157 17.64 12.56 3.02
C THR A 157 19.00 12.31 3.65
N LYS A 158 19.81 13.37 3.85
CA LYS A 158 21.13 13.25 4.48
C LYS A 158 21.00 12.92 5.97
N ILE A 159 20.13 13.62 6.68
CA ILE A 159 19.89 13.37 8.11
C ILE A 159 19.29 11.97 8.32
N SER A 160 18.36 11.53 7.47
CA SER A 160 17.83 10.15 7.50
C SER A 160 18.94 9.11 7.33
N ALA A 161 19.92 9.36 6.45
CA ALA A 161 21.06 8.46 6.27
C ALA A 161 21.94 8.42 7.54
N HIS A 162 22.25 9.58 8.14
CA HIS A 162 23.02 9.61 9.39
C HIS A 162 22.31 8.85 10.51
N MET A 163 20.99 9.03 10.65
CA MET A 163 20.18 8.31 11.64
C MET A 163 20.23 6.79 11.44
N VAL A 164 20.11 6.32 10.19
CA VAL A 164 20.16 4.88 9.86
C VAL A 164 21.55 4.30 10.08
N ASN A 165 22.60 5.09 9.86
CA ASN A 165 24.00 4.68 9.98
C ASN A 165 24.62 4.95 11.37
N GLU A 166 23.85 5.47 12.32
CA GLU A 166 24.33 5.89 13.65
C GLU A 166 25.48 6.93 13.59
N GLU A 167 25.46 7.80 12.58
CA GLU A 167 26.44 8.87 12.36
C GLU A 167 26.01 10.19 13.05
N PRO A 168 26.95 11.01 13.55
CA PRO A 168 26.66 12.28 14.21
C PRO A 168 26.15 13.39 13.27
#